data_AF-A0A0B1S7Y9-F1
#
_entry.id   AF-A0A0B1S7Y9-F1
#
_cell.length_a   1.000
_cell.length_b   1.000
_cell.length_c   1.000
_cell.angle_alpha   90.00
_cell.angle_beta   90.00
_cell.angle_gamma   90.00
#
_symmetry.space_group_name_H-M   'P 1'
#
loop_
_entity.id
_entity.type
_entity.pdbx_description
1 polymer ?
#
loop_
_entity_poly.entity_id
_entity_poly.type
_entity_poly.pdbx_seq_one_letter_code
_entity_poly.pdbx_strand_id
1 'polypeptide(L)'
;MDSLLLVLDNEDPELSELVIYTLRSYVALFKDKCMEEKATSVLTRIVSVCLRRFVISEELDVDGLGEDEIEFADYRKELRGVLNTIGTMRVDLIVAPLEALVAEVAASGGGTAMPIARLEAIVQLVHGLVEIIPVFFNSSKRIVS
;
A
#
# COMPACT_ATOMS: atom_id res chain seq x y z
N MET A 1 6.53 14.60 -10.20
CA MET A 1 6.24 13.26 -9.67
C MET A 1 7.40 12.72 -8.87
N ASP A 2 8.62 12.71 -9.41
CA ASP A 2 9.77 12.13 -8.72
C ASP A 2 10.06 12.79 -7.36
N SER A 3 9.88 14.12 -7.24
CA SER A 3 9.98 14.80 -5.94
C SER A 3 8.93 14.36 -4.92
N LEU A 4 7.70 14.07 -5.36
CA LEU A 4 6.65 13.57 -4.46
C LEU A 4 6.93 12.13 -4.03
N LEU A 5 7.43 11.29 -4.95
CA LEU A 5 7.84 9.93 -4.60
C LEU A 5 9.06 9.91 -3.69
N LEU A 6 10.00 10.85 -3.85
CA LEU A 6 11.15 10.98 -2.98
C LEU A 6 10.73 11.28 -1.55
N VAL A 7 9.79 12.21 -1.36
CA VAL A 7 9.27 12.54 -0.02
C VAL A 7 8.43 11.39 0.53
N LEU A 8 7.61 10.74 -0.30
CA LEU A 8 6.81 9.58 0.12
C LEU A 8 7.68 8.38 0.54
N ASP A 9 8.86 8.20 -0.05
CA ASP A 9 9.78 7.09 0.27
C ASP A 9 10.72 7.42 1.43
N ASN A 10 10.43 8.48 2.21
CA ASN A 10 11.20 8.82 3.40
C ASN A 10 11.04 7.72 4.48
N GLU A 11 12.07 7.52 5.29
CA GLU A 11 12.06 6.58 6.43
C GLU A 11 11.32 7.16 7.63
N ASP A 12 11.30 8.48 7.75
CA ASP A 12 10.51 9.20 8.72
C ASP A 12 9.03 9.26 8.26
N PRO A 13 8.10 8.62 9.00
CA PRO A 13 6.68 8.61 8.68
C PRO A 13 6.07 10.02 8.62
N GLU A 14 6.49 10.94 9.50
CA GLU A 14 5.97 12.30 9.54
C GLU A 14 6.33 13.04 8.25
N LEU A 15 7.59 12.92 7.81
CA LEU A 15 8.04 13.52 6.55
C LEU A 15 7.36 12.88 5.34
N SER A 16 7.18 11.57 5.37
CA SER A 16 6.46 10.86 4.32
C SER A 16 5.00 11.28 4.23
N GLU A 17 4.35 11.56 5.35
CA GLU A 17 2.91 11.89 5.40
C GLU A 17 2.61 13.24 4.73
N LEU A 18 3.55 14.19 4.76
CA LEU A 18 3.40 15.54 4.20
C LEU A 18 2.90 15.57 2.75
N VAL A 19 3.19 14.54 1.96
CA VAL A 19 2.80 14.46 0.56
C VAL A 19 1.59 13.56 0.29
N ILE A 20 1.11 12.79 1.28
CA ILE A 20 0.06 11.79 1.05
C ILE A 20 -1.23 12.42 0.52
N TYR A 21 -1.68 13.53 1.12
CA TYR A 21 -2.91 14.21 0.66
C TYR A 21 -2.80 14.69 -0.80
N THR A 22 -1.67 15.32 -1.14
CA THR A 22 -1.38 15.77 -2.51
C THR A 22 -1.30 14.58 -3.47
N LEU A 23 -0.67 13.49 -3.04
CA LEU A 23 -0.51 12.27 -3.83
C LEU A 23 -1.86 11.61 -4.12
N ARG A 24 -2.76 11.50 -3.13
CA ARG A 24 -4.14 10.99 -3.32
C ARG A 24 -4.90 11.82 -4.35
N SER A 25 -4.82 13.15 -4.23
CA SER A 25 -5.45 14.07 -5.17
C SER A 25 -4.88 13.92 -6.58
N TYR A 26 -3.55 13.76 -6.70
CA TYR A 26 -2.87 13.55 -7.97
C TYR A 26 -3.24 12.21 -8.62
N VAL A 27 -3.27 11.13 -7.83
CA VAL A 27 -3.70 9.80 -8.26
C VAL A 27 -5.12 9.84 -8.82
N ALA A 28 -6.03 10.56 -8.17
CA ALA A 28 -7.42 10.69 -8.63
C ALA A 28 -7.55 11.31 -10.04
N LEU A 29 -6.56 12.10 -10.50
CA LEU A 29 -6.54 12.66 -11.86
C LEU A 29 -6.36 11.58 -12.94
N PHE A 30 -5.87 10.39 -12.58
CA PHE A 30 -5.73 9.28 -13.50
C PHE A 30 -6.99 8.43 -13.66
N LYS A 31 -8.10 8.73 -12.97
CA LYS A 31 -9.30 7.88 -12.97
C LYS A 31 -9.73 7.43 -14.38
N ASP A 32 -9.81 8.37 -15.32
CA ASP A 32 -10.25 8.08 -16.70
C ASP A 32 -9.11 7.65 -17.65
N LYS A 33 -7.86 7.71 -17.17
CA LYS A 33 -6.63 7.44 -17.94
C LYS A 33 -5.79 6.32 -17.33
N CYS A 34 -6.33 5.59 -16.37
CA CYS A 34 -5.57 4.69 -15.51
C CYS A 34 -4.97 3.49 -16.28
N MET A 35 -5.46 3.22 -17.49
CA MET A 35 -4.95 2.18 -18.40
C MET A 35 -3.83 2.67 -19.33
N GLU A 36 -3.55 3.97 -19.38
CA GLU A 36 -2.43 4.49 -20.17
C GLU A 36 -1.09 3.99 -19.58
N GLU A 37 -0.11 3.73 -20.44
CA GLU A 37 1.20 3.20 -20.03
C GLU A 37 1.90 4.13 -19.00
N LYS A 38 1.84 5.44 -19.26
CA LYS A 38 2.39 6.45 -18.35
C LYS A 38 1.69 6.45 -16.98
N ALA A 39 0.37 6.33 -16.97
CA ALA A 39 -0.40 6.24 -15.74
C ALA A 39 -0.05 4.96 -14.98
N THR A 40 -0.01 3.83 -15.68
CA THR A 40 0.38 2.52 -15.12
C THR A 40 1.75 2.60 -14.46
N SER A 41 2.76 3.12 -15.16
CA SER A 41 4.12 3.26 -14.61
C SER A 41 4.16 4.10 -13.32
N VAL A 42 3.45 5.23 -13.30
CA VAL A 42 3.39 6.10 -12.11
C VAL A 42 2.66 5.41 -10.96
N LEU A 43 1.50 4.81 -11.22
CA LEU A 43 0.70 4.12 -10.20
C LEU A 43 1.46 2.93 -9.61
N THR A 44 2.13 2.12 -10.44
CA THR A 44 2.98 1.02 -9.96
C THR A 44 4.10 1.51 -9.05
N ARG A 45 4.75 2.63 -9.39
CA ARG A 45 5.79 3.22 -8.53
C ARG A 45 5.23 3.68 -7.19
N ILE A 46 4.06 4.32 -7.19
CA ILE A 46 3.37 4.73 -5.96
C ILE A 46 3.06 3.52 -5.09
N VAL A 47 2.41 2.49 -5.64
CA VAL A 47 2.08 1.27 -4.90
C VAL A 47 3.35 0.65 -4.31
N SER A 48 4.42 0.55 -5.09
CA SER A 48 5.69 -0.01 -4.62
C SER A 48 6.26 0.75 -3.41
N VAL A 49 6.21 2.08 -3.42
CA VAL A 49 6.65 2.91 -2.28
C VAL A 49 5.73 2.68 -1.08
N CYS A 50 4.41 2.75 -1.24
CA CYS A 50 3.46 2.54 -0.15
C CYS A 50 3.64 1.18 0.53
N LEU A 51 3.88 0.11 -0.24
CA LEU A 51 4.13 -1.22 0.32
C LEU A 51 5.47 -1.31 1.08
N ARG A 52 6.52 -0.62 0.60
CA ARG A 52 7.80 -0.56 1.31
C ARG A 52 7.70 0.21 2.63
N ARG A 53 7.03 1.37 2.61
CA ARG A 53 6.85 2.23 3.79
C ARG A 53 5.83 1.68 4.80
N PHE A 54 5.12 0.62 4.44
CA PHE A 54 4.23 -0.08 5.36
C PHE A 54 5.00 -0.85 6.45
N VAL A 55 6.29 -1.11 6.27
CA VAL A 55 7.12 -1.82 7.26
C VAL A 55 7.59 -0.83 8.32
N ILE A 56 7.30 -1.12 9.59
CA ILE A 56 7.81 -0.30 10.70
C ILE A 56 9.33 -0.44 10.78
N SER A 57 10.03 0.68 11.00
CA SER A 57 11.47 0.64 11.27
C SER A 57 11.72 -0.07 12.60
N GLU A 58 12.74 -0.92 12.67
CA GLU A 58 13.18 -1.54 13.93
C GLU A 58 13.74 -0.49 14.91
N GLU A 59 14.01 0.73 14.45
CA GLU A 59 14.50 1.85 15.25
C GLU A 59 13.39 2.66 15.95
N LEU A 60 12.11 2.42 15.62
CA LEU A 60 10.94 3.14 16.16
C LEU A 60 10.48 2.61 17.54
N ASP A 61 11.39 2.05 18.35
CA ASP A 61 11.07 1.55 19.69
C ASP A 61 12.16 1.89 20.70
N VAL A 62 12.11 3.10 21.30
CA VAL A 62 13.07 3.51 22.33
C VAL A 62 12.42 3.91 23.67
N ASP A 63 11.09 4.08 23.72
CA ASP A 63 10.45 4.80 24.83
C ASP A 63 9.48 3.95 25.66
N GLY A 64 9.01 2.80 25.14
CA GLY A 64 8.19 1.83 25.86
C GLY A 64 6.76 2.28 26.23
N LEU A 65 6.29 3.43 25.71
CA LEU A 65 4.93 3.96 25.94
C LEU A 65 3.94 3.63 24.80
N GLY A 66 4.42 3.14 23.66
CA GLY A 66 3.59 2.77 22.51
C GLY A 66 3.01 3.94 21.71
N GLU A 67 3.46 5.18 21.95
CA GLU A 67 3.02 6.35 21.19
C GLU A 67 3.46 6.24 19.72
N ASP A 68 4.71 5.84 19.46
CA ASP A 68 5.25 5.62 18.10
C ASP A 68 4.46 4.54 17.33
N GLU A 69 3.98 3.50 18.00
CA GLU A 69 3.15 2.46 17.38
C GLU A 69 1.79 3.00 16.94
N ILE A 70 1.19 3.88 17.74
CA ILE A 70 -0.10 4.51 17.44
C ILE A 70 0.06 5.45 16.23
N GLU A 71 1.08 6.30 16.25
CA GLU A 71 1.37 7.22 15.15
C GLU A 71 1.68 6.45 13.85
N PHE A 72 2.46 5.37 13.94
CA PHE A 72 2.73 4.54 12.79
C PHE A 72 1.48 3.79 12.27
N ALA A 73 0.56 3.40 13.16
CA ALA A 73 -0.72 2.81 12.76
C ALA A 73 -1.61 3.81 11.99
N ASP A 74 -1.62 5.07 12.40
CA ASP A 74 -2.30 6.16 11.70
C ASP A 74 -1.63 6.46 10.36
N TYR A 75 -0.30 6.50 10.31
CA TYR A 75 0.45 6.61 9.06
C TYR A 75 0.12 5.46 8.07
N ARG A 76 0.06 4.22 8.55
CA ARG A 76 -0.37 3.06 7.74
C ARG A 76 -1.79 3.21 7.21
N LYS A 77 -2.69 3.83 7.96
CA LYS A 77 -4.06 4.11 7.51
C LYS A 77 -4.06 5.11 6.34
N GLU A 78 -3.20 6.12 6.39
CA GLU A 78 -3.04 7.06 5.29
C GLU A 78 -2.42 6.41 4.03
N LEU A 79 -1.42 5.53 4.20
CA LEU A 79 -0.92 4.70 3.10
C LEU A 79 -2.00 3.81 2.49
N ARG A 80 -2.85 3.16 3.31
CA ARG A 80 -4.01 2.41 2.81
C ARG A 80 -4.98 3.31 2.06
N GLY A 81 -5.15 4.56 2.46
CA GLY A 81 -5.96 5.54 1.72
C GLY A 81 -5.44 5.83 0.31
N VAL A 82 -4.11 5.90 0.13
CA VAL A 82 -3.48 5.99 -1.20
C VAL A 82 -3.76 4.73 -2.01
N LEU A 83 -3.45 3.56 -1.43
CA LEU A 83 -3.64 2.26 -2.07
C LEU A 83 -5.10 2.04 -2.45
N ASN A 84 -6.05 2.46 -1.61
CA ASN A 84 -7.48 2.39 -1.89
C ASN A 84 -7.85 3.23 -3.12
N THR A 85 -7.36 4.46 -3.18
CA THR A 85 -7.62 5.35 -4.33
C THR A 85 -7.20 4.66 -5.63
N ILE A 86 -6.03 4.01 -5.65
CA ILE A 86 -5.55 3.22 -6.80
C ILE A 86 -6.38 1.95 -6.99
N GLY A 87 -6.69 1.22 -5.92
CA GLY A 87 -7.46 -0.01 -5.93
C GLY A 87 -8.86 0.18 -6.52
N THR A 88 -9.48 1.34 -6.36
CA THR A 88 -10.78 1.64 -6.98
C THR A 88 -10.74 1.72 -8.52
N MET A 89 -9.58 1.95 -9.11
CA MET A 89 -9.40 2.12 -10.56
C MET A 89 -8.56 1.01 -11.22
N ARG A 90 -7.59 0.44 -10.50
CA ARG A 90 -6.59 -0.51 -10.99
C ARG A 90 -6.27 -1.55 -9.92
N VAL A 91 -7.23 -2.43 -9.64
CA VAL A 91 -7.13 -3.51 -8.65
C VAL A 91 -5.92 -4.41 -8.91
N ASP A 92 -5.62 -4.67 -10.19
CA ASP A 92 -4.49 -5.51 -10.62
C ASP A 92 -3.13 -4.98 -10.11
N LEU A 93 -2.99 -3.66 -10.01
CA LEU A 93 -1.77 -3.02 -9.50
C LEU A 93 -1.62 -3.17 -7.98
N ILE A 94 -2.65 -3.59 -7.26
CA ILE A 94 -2.61 -3.91 -5.83
C ILE A 94 -2.41 -5.40 -5.62
N VAL A 95 -3.20 -6.22 -6.30
CA VAL A 95 -3.23 -7.67 -6.08
C VAL A 95 -1.91 -8.33 -6.48
N ALA A 96 -1.37 -8.02 -7.66
CA ALA A 96 -0.16 -8.70 -8.14
C ALA A 96 1.07 -8.47 -7.24
N PRO A 97 1.38 -7.24 -6.79
CA PRO A 97 2.44 -7.04 -5.80
C PRO A 97 2.18 -7.75 -4.46
N LEU A 98 0.93 -7.79 -4.00
CA LEU A 98 0.60 -8.45 -2.74
C LEU A 98 0.72 -9.98 -2.84
N GLU A 99 0.34 -10.58 -3.95
CA GLU A 99 0.58 -12.00 -4.23
C GLU A 99 2.07 -12.35 -4.16
N ALA A 100 2.94 -11.47 -4.68
CA ALA A 100 4.38 -11.64 -4.58
C ALA A 100 4.89 -11.58 -3.14
N LEU A 101 4.35 -10.67 -2.31
CA LEU A 101 4.68 -10.58 -0.88
C LEU A 101 4.23 -11.84 -0.11
N VAL A 102 3.03 -12.36 -0.40
CA VAL A 102 2.54 -13.60 0.21
C VAL A 102 3.39 -14.80 -0.22
N ALA A 103 3.80 -14.86 -1.49
CA ALA A 103 4.72 -15.90 -1.98
C ALA A 103 6.08 -15.83 -1.28
N GLU A 104 6.58 -14.63 -0.96
CA GLU A 104 7.81 -14.44 -0.17
C GLU A 104 7.69 -15.02 1.25
N VAL A 105 6.53 -14.84 1.90
CA VAL A 105 6.26 -15.47 3.20
C VAL A 105 6.30 -17.00 3.09
N ALA A 106 5.68 -17.58 2.06
CA ALA A 106 5.74 -19.02 1.83
C ALA A 106 7.19 -19.51 1.59
N ALA A 107 7.96 -18.77 0.79
CA ALA A 107 9.35 -19.09 0.47
C ALA A 107 10.31 -18.98 1.68
N SER A 108 9.98 -18.17 2.68
CA SER A 108 10.75 -17.98 3.91
C SER A 108 10.41 -18.99 5.02
N GLY A 109 9.96 -20.20 4.65
CA GLY A 109 9.56 -21.23 5.60
C GLY A 109 8.31 -20.83 6.39
N GLY A 110 7.33 -20.21 5.71
CA GLY A 110 6.12 -19.68 6.33
C GLY A 110 6.37 -18.45 7.21
N GLY A 111 7.36 -17.62 6.85
CA GLY A 111 7.74 -16.42 7.61
C GLY A 111 8.78 -16.63 8.69
N THR A 112 9.20 -17.86 8.98
CA THR A 112 10.16 -18.16 10.06
C THR A 112 11.55 -17.60 9.82
N ALA A 113 11.95 -17.40 8.57
CA ALA A 113 13.22 -16.78 8.18
C ALA A 113 13.09 -15.29 7.81
N MET A 114 11.94 -14.66 8.01
CA MET A 114 11.66 -13.26 7.66
C MET A 114 11.76 -12.34 8.88
N PRO A 115 12.24 -11.09 8.75
CA PRO A 115 12.16 -10.11 9.81
C PRO A 115 10.73 -9.91 10.30
N ILE A 116 10.51 -9.85 11.62
CA ILE A 116 9.16 -9.78 12.21
C ILE A 116 8.39 -8.57 11.70
N ALA A 117 9.03 -7.39 11.64
CA ALA A 117 8.40 -6.16 11.13
C ALA A 117 7.89 -6.31 9.70
N ARG A 118 8.63 -7.04 8.84
CA ARG A 118 8.23 -7.30 7.46
C ARG A 118 7.07 -8.28 7.39
N LEU A 119 7.15 -9.38 8.15
CA LEU A 119 6.07 -10.37 8.21
C LEU A 119 4.76 -9.73 8.71
N GLU A 120 4.85 -8.95 9.78
CA GLU A 120 3.72 -8.21 10.36
C GLU A 120 3.12 -7.24 9.34
N ALA A 121 3.93 -6.45 8.63
CA ALA A 121 3.44 -5.54 7.61
C ALA A 121 2.70 -6.26 6.48
N ILE A 122 3.21 -7.40 6.01
CA ILE A 122 2.54 -8.21 4.97
C ILE A 122 1.20 -8.74 5.49
N VAL A 123 1.15 -9.26 6.72
CA VAL A 123 -0.09 -9.75 7.34
C VAL A 123 -1.11 -8.62 7.48
N GLN A 124 -0.71 -7.43 7.93
CA GLN A 124 -1.59 -6.26 8.04
C GLN A 124 -2.11 -5.80 6.68
N LEU A 125 -1.28 -5.80 5.64
CA LEU A 125 -1.70 -5.46 4.27
C LEU A 125 -2.76 -6.44 3.75
N VAL A 126 -2.56 -7.74 3.98
CA VAL A 126 -3.54 -8.78 3.60
C VAL A 126 -4.84 -8.61 4.39
N HIS A 127 -4.76 -8.37 5.70
CA HIS A 127 -5.95 -8.14 6.52
C HIS A 127 -6.69 -6.87 6.12
N GLY A 128 -5.96 -5.81 5.77
CA GLY A 128 -6.48 -4.52 5.32
C GLY A 128 -6.98 -4.50 3.87
N LEU A 129 -6.91 -5.61 3.13
CA LEU A 129 -7.33 -5.66 1.73
C LEU A 129 -8.76 -5.19 1.50
N VAL A 130 -9.67 -5.49 2.44
CA VAL A 130 -11.08 -5.08 2.36
C VAL A 130 -11.24 -3.55 2.38
N GLU A 131 -10.29 -2.84 3.00
CA GLU A 131 -10.24 -1.37 3.01
C GLU A 131 -9.59 -0.83 1.74
N ILE A 132 -8.73 -1.61 1.08
CA ILE A 132 -7.98 -1.18 -0.10
C ILE A 132 -8.75 -1.46 -1.40
N ILE A 133 -9.39 -2.62 -1.52
CA ILE A 133 -10.10 -3.02 -2.73
C ILE A 133 -11.61 -2.99 -2.45
N PRO A 134 -12.39 -2.14 -3.14
CA PRO A 134 -13.84 -2.19 -3.04
C PRO A 134 -14.32 -3.57 -3.52
N VAL A 135 -15.03 -4.29 -2.64
CA VAL A 135 -15.65 -5.58 -2.99
C VAL A 135 -16.84 -5.31 -3.92
N PHE A 136 -16.58 -5.22 -5.22
CA PHE A 136 -17.65 -5.27 -6.21
C PHE A 136 -18.09 -6.73 -6.34
N PHE A 137 -19.13 -7.12 -5.59
CA PHE A 137 -19.95 -8.27 -5.95
C PHE A 137 -20.60 -7.98 -7.30
N ASN A 138 -19.86 -8.23 -8.39
CA ASN A 138 -20.47 -8.31 -9.70
C ASN A 138 -21.42 -9.49 -9.67
N SER A 139 -22.69 -9.20 -9.38
CA SER A 139 -23.83 -9.99 -9.81
C SER A 139 -23.69 -10.12 -11.33
N SER A 140 -22.94 -11.13 -11.76
CA SER A 140 -22.84 -11.55 -13.15
C SER A 140 -24.27 -11.93 -13.55
N LYS A 141 -25.00 -10.95 -14.09
CA LYS A 141 -26.14 -11.23 -14.95
C LYS A 141 -25.56 -12.08 -16.06
N ARG A 142 -25.78 -13.40 -15.95
CA ARG A 142 -25.68 -14.33 -17.07
C ARG A 142 -26.55 -13.73 -18.17
N ILE A 143 -25.91 -13.08 -19.13
CA ILE A 143 -26.52 -12.89 -20.44
C ILE A 143 -26.39 -14.26 -21.09
N VAL A 144 -27.46 -15.04 -20.96
CA VAL A 144 -27.69 -16.19 -21.82
C VAL A 144 -28.17 -15.60 -23.14
N SER A 145 -27.34 -15.73 -24.18
CA SER A 145 -27.74 -15.65 -25.58
C SER A 145 -27.66 -17.04 -26.18
#